data_AF-A0A662AKL3-F1
#
_entry.id   AF-A0A662AKL3-F1
#
_cell.length_a   1.000
_cell.length_b   1.000
_cell.length_c   1.000
_cell.angle_alpha   90.00
_cell.angle_beta   90.00
_cell.angle_gamma   90.00
#
_symmetry.space_group_name_H-M   'P 1'
#
loop_
_entity.id
_entity.type
_entity.pdbx_description
1 polymer ?
#
loop_
_entity_poly.entity_id
_entity_poly.type
_entity_poly.pdbx_seq_one_letter_code
_entity_poly.pdbx_strand_id
1 'polypeptide(L)'
;MKKMKLIISLIALFFITTNIQAQKIPAYYKVGTVSGTMTEAKTQVVNALKAKNFKIFGSYSPAGNSSYKAIAFTRSDIYGITLIGKDQRVMASMLKVGLYKTTNGIEVSLLNPEYIFNAYLRDKITANESKLQKITQDVKDALKAVGTDFTAFGGGLTKKELRKYHYMMAMPYFDDPVELNTFTSFEEGVKKIEANLASKKGKTVKVYRLKFEKSKIAIYGVGLL
;
A
#
# COMPACT_ATOMS: atom_id res chain seq x y z
N MET A 1 -39.86 25.67 42.80
CA MET A 1 -40.13 24.97 41.51
C MET A 1 -39.34 25.51 40.30
N LYS A 2 -39.18 26.83 40.10
CA LYS A 2 -38.37 27.38 38.97
C LYS A 2 -36.88 26.96 38.99
N LYS A 3 -36.22 26.96 40.16
CA LYS A 3 -34.81 26.54 40.31
C LYS A 3 -34.57 25.05 40.02
N MET A 4 -35.57 24.20 40.26
CA MET A 4 -35.49 22.75 40.01
C MET A 4 -35.65 22.42 38.51
N LYS A 5 -36.47 23.20 37.78
CA LYS A 5 -36.57 23.11 36.32
C LYS A 5 -35.27 23.56 35.61
N LEU A 6 -34.54 24.54 36.17
CA LEU A 6 -33.27 25.00 35.62
C LEU A 6 -32.14 23.95 35.77
N ILE A 7 -32.09 23.24 36.90
CA ILE A 7 -31.09 22.18 37.15
C ILE A 7 -31.36 20.94 36.28
N ILE A 8 -32.63 20.57 36.09
CA ILE A 8 -33.00 19.47 35.18
C ILE A 8 -32.69 19.83 33.72
N SER A 9 -32.84 21.10 33.33
CA SER A 9 -32.45 21.58 31.99
C SER A 9 -30.93 21.60 31.77
N LEU A 10 -30.12 21.77 32.82
CA LEU A 10 -28.65 21.71 32.72
C LEU A 10 -28.14 20.27 32.62
N ILE A 11 -28.79 19.32 33.31
CA ILE A 11 -28.41 17.89 33.28
C ILE A 11 -28.82 17.23 31.96
N ALA A 12 -29.93 17.66 31.34
CA ALA A 12 -30.34 17.21 30.01
C ALA A 12 -29.37 17.65 28.89
N LEU A 13 -28.58 18.71 29.09
CA LEU A 13 -27.61 19.20 28.11
C LEU A 13 -26.29 18.40 28.12
N PHE A 14 -26.05 17.56 29.13
CA PHE A 14 -24.78 16.84 29.33
C PHE A 14 -24.73 15.45 28.64
N PHE A 15 -25.81 15.01 28.01
CA PHE A 15 -25.91 13.69 27.35
C PHE A 15 -25.87 13.75 25.82
N ILE A 16 -25.29 14.80 25.22
CA ILE A 16 -24.90 14.77 23.81
C ILE A 16 -23.51 14.12 23.72
N THR A 17 -23.46 12.80 23.93
CA THR A 17 -22.25 12.03 23.60
C THR A 17 -22.21 11.88 22.08
N THR A 18 -21.42 12.72 21.41
CA THR A 18 -21.10 12.51 20.00
C THR A 18 -20.32 11.20 19.89
N ASN A 19 -20.99 10.13 19.45
CA ASN A 19 -20.32 8.90 19.06
C ASN A 19 -19.51 9.18 17.78
N ILE A 20 -18.29 9.68 17.93
CA ILE A 20 -17.34 9.83 16.82
C ILE A 20 -16.89 8.42 16.45
N GLN A 21 -17.62 7.79 15.53
CA GLN A 21 -17.19 6.53 14.94
C GLN A 21 -15.94 6.81 14.10
N ALA A 22 -14.83 6.15 14.42
CA ALA A 22 -13.59 6.33 13.69
C ALA A 22 -13.77 5.95 12.21
N GLN A 23 -13.30 6.83 11.32
CA GLN A 23 -13.41 6.62 9.88
C GLN A 23 -12.65 5.36 9.46
N LYS A 24 -13.34 4.49 8.71
CA LYS A 24 -12.72 3.31 8.09
C LYS A 24 -11.94 3.74 6.85
N ILE A 25 -10.71 3.25 6.75
CA ILE A 25 -9.83 3.42 5.61
C ILE A 25 -10.02 2.20 4.70
N PRO A 26 -10.43 2.38 3.43
CA PRO A 26 -10.64 1.25 2.53
C PRO A 26 -9.30 0.67 2.06
N ALA A 27 -9.28 -0.64 1.77
CA ALA A 27 -8.08 -1.31 1.27
C ALA A 27 -7.71 -0.84 -0.15
N TYR A 28 -8.71 -0.58 -0.99
CA TYR A 28 -8.52 -0.19 -2.39
C TYR A 28 -9.47 0.94 -2.81
N TYR A 29 -9.06 1.65 -3.86
CA TYR A 29 -9.92 2.57 -4.60
C TYR A 29 -10.00 2.12 -6.06
N LYS A 30 -11.21 2.04 -6.63
CA LYS A 30 -11.40 1.99 -8.08
C LYS A 30 -11.21 3.41 -8.59
N VAL A 31 -10.14 3.64 -9.34
CA VAL A 31 -9.78 4.95 -9.91
C VAL A 31 -10.74 5.30 -11.05
N GLY A 32 -11.08 4.31 -11.87
CA GLY A 32 -12.02 4.44 -12.97
C GLY A 32 -11.88 3.29 -13.96
N THR A 33 -12.60 3.38 -15.08
CA THR A 33 -12.46 2.47 -16.22
C THR A 33 -11.95 3.26 -17.42
N VAL A 34 -10.87 2.79 -18.04
CA VAL A 34 -10.32 3.38 -19.27
C VAL A 34 -10.62 2.48 -20.47
N SER A 35 -10.87 3.09 -21.62
CA SER A 35 -11.03 2.37 -22.88
C SER A 35 -9.67 1.92 -23.43
N GLY A 36 -9.71 1.05 -24.45
CA GLY A 36 -8.52 0.56 -25.15
C GLY A 36 -7.90 -0.70 -24.54
N THR A 37 -6.63 -0.89 -24.85
CA THR A 37 -5.85 -2.08 -24.52
C THR A 37 -5.20 -1.99 -23.15
N MET A 38 -4.83 -3.14 -22.59
CA MET A 38 -4.03 -3.23 -21.36
C MET A 38 -2.72 -2.42 -21.44
N THR A 39 -2.11 -2.35 -22.63
CA THR A 39 -0.86 -1.59 -22.86
C THR A 39 -1.10 -0.09 -22.79
N GLU A 40 -2.18 0.41 -23.39
CA GLU A 40 -2.55 1.82 -23.34
C GLU A 40 -2.91 2.24 -21.91
N ALA A 41 -3.75 1.46 -21.21
CA ALA A 41 -4.10 1.70 -19.82
C ALA A 41 -2.87 1.75 -18.90
N LYS A 42 -1.94 0.80 -19.07
CA LYS A 42 -0.65 0.81 -18.36
C LYS A 42 0.15 2.07 -18.65
N THR A 43 0.21 2.49 -19.91
CA THR A 43 0.98 3.67 -20.33
C THR A 43 0.39 4.94 -19.72
N GLN A 44 -0.94 5.10 -19.73
CA GLN A 44 -1.63 6.22 -19.11
C GLN A 44 -1.34 6.31 -17.60
N VAL A 45 -1.46 5.19 -16.88
CA VAL A 45 -1.13 5.11 -15.45
C VAL A 45 0.34 5.46 -15.18
N VAL A 46 1.27 4.89 -15.95
CA VAL A 46 2.71 5.15 -15.80
C VAL A 46 3.03 6.62 -16.00
N ASN A 47 2.46 7.25 -17.03
CA ASN A 47 2.68 8.67 -17.33
C ASN A 47 2.10 9.56 -16.23
N ALA A 48 0.88 9.27 -15.77
CA ALA A 48 0.23 9.97 -14.67
C ALA A 48 1.08 9.95 -13.39
N LEU A 49 1.59 8.78 -13.01
CA LEU A 49 2.47 8.61 -11.84
C LEU A 49 3.79 9.36 -12.00
N LYS A 50 4.44 9.25 -13.18
CA LYS A 50 5.70 9.96 -13.46
C LYS A 50 5.55 11.48 -13.39
N ALA A 51 4.41 12.04 -13.80
CA ALA A 51 4.14 13.48 -13.71
C ALA A 51 4.12 14.01 -12.26
N LYS A 52 4.01 13.14 -11.26
CA LYS A 52 4.14 13.46 -9.82
C LYS A 52 5.42 12.89 -9.18
N ASN A 53 6.45 12.67 -10.01
CA ASN A 53 7.77 12.17 -9.62
C ASN A 53 7.78 10.76 -9.00
N PHE A 54 6.73 9.96 -9.22
CA PHE A 54 6.76 8.56 -8.87
C PHE A 54 7.59 7.76 -9.90
N LYS A 55 8.46 6.90 -9.39
CA LYS A 55 9.26 5.98 -10.20
C LYS A 55 8.55 4.65 -10.32
N ILE A 56 8.48 4.12 -11.54
CA ILE A 56 7.98 2.78 -11.81
C ILE A 56 9.14 1.80 -11.67
N PHE A 57 8.92 0.73 -10.91
CA PHE A 57 9.93 -0.29 -10.62
C PHE A 57 9.69 -1.61 -11.37
N GLY A 58 8.45 -1.86 -11.79
CA GLY A 58 8.12 -3.04 -12.57
C GLY A 58 6.62 -3.22 -12.77
N SER A 59 6.25 -4.21 -13.57
CA SER A 59 4.87 -4.64 -13.72
C SER A 59 4.79 -6.13 -13.96
N TYR A 60 3.70 -6.77 -13.52
CA TYR A 60 3.53 -8.22 -13.58
C TYR A 60 2.08 -8.59 -13.88
N SER A 61 1.88 -9.67 -14.63
CA SER A 61 0.56 -10.28 -14.86
C SER A 61 0.42 -11.50 -13.95
N PRO A 62 -0.40 -11.43 -12.89
CA PRO A 62 -0.67 -12.55 -11.99
C PRO A 62 -0.97 -13.85 -12.73
N ALA A 63 -0.20 -14.90 -12.40
CA ALA A 63 -0.33 -16.26 -12.96
C ALA A 63 -0.32 -16.28 -14.50
N GLY A 64 0.44 -15.38 -15.13
CA GLY A 64 0.51 -15.25 -16.59
C GLY A 64 -0.77 -14.72 -17.26
N ASN A 65 -1.79 -14.36 -16.48
CA ASN A 65 -3.09 -13.98 -17.03
C ASN A 65 -3.05 -12.54 -17.57
N SER A 66 -3.27 -12.40 -18.88
CA SER A 66 -3.20 -11.13 -19.61
C SER A 66 -4.32 -10.15 -19.26
N SER A 67 -5.40 -10.61 -18.64
CA SER A 67 -6.48 -9.75 -18.12
C SER A 67 -6.09 -9.01 -16.84
N TYR A 68 -4.99 -9.38 -16.19
CA TYR A 68 -4.51 -8.71 -14.99
C TYR A 68 -3.15 -8.05 -15.20
N LYS A 69 -2.96 -6.89 -14.58
CA LYS A 69 -1.64 -6.26 -14.42
C LYS A 69 -1.52 -5.64 -13.04
N ALA A 70 -0.40 -5.84 -12.37
CA ALA A 70 0.02 -5.05 -11.23
C ALA A 70 1.21 -4.18 -11.66
N ILE A 71 1.21 -2.89 -11.30
CA ILE A 71 2.29 -1.94 -11.56
C ILE A 71 2.85 -1.52 -10.20
N ALA A 72 4.13 -1.79 -9.96
CA ALA A 72 4.83 -1.45 -8.74
C ALA A 72 5.56 -0.11 -8.90
N PHE A 73 5.32 0.81 -7.98
CA PHE A 73 5.87 2.16 -8.03
C PHE A 73 6.13 2.73 -6.63
N THR A 74 6.96 3.76 -6.56
CA THR A 74 7.29 4.45 -5.30
C THR A 74 7.90 5.83 -5.57
N ARG A 75 8.20 6.59 -4.51
CA ARG A 75 8.89 7.89 -4.56
C ARG A 75 9.91 7.94 -3.42
N SER A 76 11.02 8.64 -3.64
CA SER A 76 12.18 8.59 -2.75
C SER A 76 11.94 9.16 -1.35
N ASP A 77 10.99 10.07 -1.20
CA ASP A 77 10.58 10.65 0.09
C ASP A 77 9.89 9.62 1.01
N ILE A 78 9.43 8.48 0.48
CA ILE A 78 8.88 7.38 1.27
C ILE A 78 10.00 6.61 2.00
N TYR A 79 11.19 6.49 1.41
CA TYR A 79 12.20 5.54 1.86
C TYR A 79 12.64 5.76 3.30
N GLY A 80 13.02 6.99 3.65
CA GLY A 80 13.47 7.33 5.01
C GLY A 80 12.40 7.10 6.07
N ILE A 81 11.11 7.23 5.71
CA ILE A 81 9.99 6.98 6.61
C ILE A 81 9.79 5.47 6.83
N THR A 82 10.04 4.65 5.81
CA THR A 82 9.80 3.20 5.87
C THR A 82 10.99 2.39 6.37
N LEU A 83 12.20 2.97 6.37
CA LEU A 83 13.43 2.36 6.88
C LEU A 83 13.59 2.45 8.41
N ILE A 84 12.56 2.87 9.13
CA ILE A 84 12.59 3.00 10.60
C ILE A 84 12.22 1.68 11.28
N GLY A 85 13.02 1.23 12.25
CA GLY A 85 12.74 0.02 13.04
C GLY A 85 13.02 -1.28 12.30
N LYS A 86 12.31 -2.36 12.64
CA LYS A 86 12.46 -3.71 12.06
C LYS A 86 12.23 -3.74 10.53
N ASP A 87 12.93 -4.65 9.86
CA ASP A 87 13.14 -4.69 8.41
C ASP A 87 11.88 -4.71 7.53
N GLN A 88 10.75 -5.30 7.98
CA GLN A 88 9.60 -5.48 7.08
C GLN A 88 8.84 -4.18 6.79
N ARG A 89 9.03 -3.14 7.58
CA ARG A 89 8.37 -1.83 7.41
C ARG A 89 8.70 -1.20 6.06
N VAL A 90 9.88 -1.50 5.52
CA VAL A 90 10.33 -1.05 4.20
C VAL A 90 9.41 -1.52 3.07
N MET A 91 8.65 -2.61 3.26
CA MET A 91 7.69 -3.10 2.26
C MET A 91 6.57 -2.10 1.98
N ALA A 92 6.26 -1.21 2.95
CA ALA A 92 5.33 -0.11 2.76
C ALA A 92 5.78 0.89 1.68
N SER A 93 7.07 0.88 1.31
CA SER A 93 7.60 1.76 0.29
C SER A 93 7.10 1.41 -1.12
N MET A 94 6.71 0.16 -1.38
CA MET A 94 6.32 -0.26 -2.73
C MET A 94 4.80 -0.27 -2.92
N LEU A 95 4.29 0.83 -3.45
CA LEU A 95 2.88 1.03 -3.79
C LEU A 95 2.52 0.32 -5.10
N LYS A 96 1.21 0.08 -5.32
CA LYS A 96 0.72 -0.73 -6.44
C LYS A 96 -0.55 -0.16 -7.05
N VAL A 97 -0.61 -0.14 -8.37
CA VAL A 97 -1.84 0.01 -9.16
C VAL A 97 -2.16 -1.33 -9.81
N GLY A 98 -3.41 -1.76 -9.70
CA GLY A 98 -3.95 -2.91 -10.42
C GLY A 98 -4.69 -2.48 -11.67
N LEU A 99 -4.59 -3.28 -12.74
CA LEU A 99 -5.38 -3.17 -13.95
C LEU A 99 -6.10 -4.48 -14.18
N TYR A 100 -7.38 -4.41 -14.49
CA TYR A 100 -8.21 -5.57 -14.76
C TYR A 100 -9.02 -5.35 -16.04
N LYS A 101 -8.90 -6.27 -17.00
CA LYS A 101 -9.68 -6.25 -18.23
C LYS A 101 -11.09 -6.72 -17.95
N THR A 102 -12.06 -5.89 -18.31
CA THR A 102 -13.49 -6.17 -18.27
C THR A 102 -14.08 -6.09 -19.67
N THR A 103 -15.39 -6.35 -19.80
CA THR A 103 -16.14 -6.09 -21.04
C THR A 103 -16.23 -4.60 -21.37
N ASN A 104 -16.12 -3.72 -20.36
CA ASN A 104 -16.34 -2.29 -20.48
C ASN A 104 -15.03 -1.50 -20.61
N GLY A 105 -13.89 -2.18 -20.74
CA GLY A 105 -12.55 -1.59 -20.77
C GLY A 105 -11.65 -2.10 -19.66
N ILE A 106 -10.61 -1.34 -19.33
CA ILE A 106 -9.64 -1.69 -18.29
C ILE A 106 -9.99 -0.93 -17.01
N GLU A 107 -10.41 -1.66 -15.98
CA GLU A 107 -10.58 -1.10 -14.64
C GLU A 107 -9.23 -0.87 -13.99
N VAL A 108 -9.06 0.33 -13.42
CA VAL A 108 -7.85 0.75 -12.73
C VAL A 108 -8.14 0.82 -11.24
N SER A 109 -7.36 0.14 -10.42
CA SER A 109 -7.46 0.16 -8.97
C SER A 109 -6.16 0.60 -8.30
N LEU A 110 -6.28 1.39 -7.24
CA LEU A 110 -5.17 1.80 -6.39
C LEU A 110 -5.23 1.00 -5.10
N LEU A 111 -4.15 0.30 -4.76
CA LEU A 111 -3.94 -0.16 -3.38
C LEU A 111 -3.74 1.07 -2.50
N ASN A 112 -4.66 1.32 -1.56
CA ASN A 112 -4.70 2.56 -0.81
C ASN A 112 -3.40 2.75 -0.01
N PRO A 113 -2.57 3.77 -0.32
CA PRO A 113 -1.32 3.98 0.39
C PRO A 113 -1.54 4.22 1.89
N GLU A 114 -2.60 4.93 2.30
CA GLU A 114 -2.89 5.15 3.72
C GLU A 114 -3.17 3.83 4.47
N TYR A 115 -3.87 2.90 3.82
CA TYR A 115 -4.14 1.58 4.39
C TYR A 115 -2.82 0.84 4.65
N ILE A 116 -1.94 0.80 3.65
CA ILE A 116 -0.65 0.11 3.73
C ILE A 116 0.29 0.79 4.73
N PHE A 117 0.33 2.11 4.76
CA PHE A 117 1.14 2.84 5.74
C PHE A 117 0.71 2.53 7.17
N ASN A 118 -0.60 2.53 7.46
CA ASN A 118 -1.07 2.19 8.81
C ASN A 118 -0.81 0.72 9.17
N ALA A 119 -0.98 -0.20 8.21
CA ALA A 119 -0.75 -1.63 8.43
C ALA A 119 0.73 -1.97 8.68
N TYR A 120 1.65 -1.41 7.88
CA TYR A 120 3.08 -1.76 7.95
C TYR A 120 3.87 -0.87 8.91
N LEU A 121 3.57 0.44 8.99
CA LEU A 121 4.30 1.37 9.87
C LEU A 121 3.75 1.41 11.30
N ARG A 122 2.54 0.88 11.53
CA ARG A 122 1.96 0.67 12.87
C ARG A 122 2.16 1.88 13.79
N ASP A 123 2.82 1.70 14.93
CA ASP A 123 3.13 2.74 15.93
C ASP A 123 4.08 3.85 15.41
N LYS A 124 4.96 3.54 14.47
CA LYS A 124 5.99 4.45 13.96
C LYS A 124 5.47 5.44 12.92
N ILE A 125 4.22 5.28 12.46
CA ILE A 125 3.61 6.20 11.51
C ILE A 125 3.44 7.62 12.07
N THR A 126 3.25 7.75 13.39
CA THR A 126 2.83 9.00 14.06
C THR A 126 3.78 10.17 13.77
N ALA A 127 5.09 9.92 13.72
CA ALA A 127 6.09 10.96 13.44
C ALA A 127 6.07 11.50 12.00
N ASN A 128 5.43 10.78 11.08
CA ASN A 128 5.42 11.10 9.65
C ASN A 128 4.00 11.08 9.04
N GLU A 129 2.96 11.12 9.87
CA GLU A 129 1.57 10.93 9.41
C GLU A 129 1.17 11.95 8.34
N SER A 130 1.46 13.24 8.54
CA SER A 130 1.16 14.29 7.55
C SER A 130 1.93 14.11 6.23
N LYS A 131 3.19 13.66 6.27
CA LYS A 131 3.99 13.38 5.06
C LYS A 131 3.39 12.21 4.28
N LEU A 132 3.01 11.15 4.98
CA LEU A 132 2.41 9.97 4.38
C LEU A 132 1.01 10.26 3.82
N GLN A 133 0.21 11.07 4.50
CA GLN A 133 -1.06 11.58 3.97
C GLN A 133 -0.85 12.39 2.70
N LYS A 134 0.16 13.26 2.67
CA LYS A 134 0.51 14.02 1.47
C LYS A 134 0.91 13.10 0.31
N ILE A 135 1.70 12.06 0.57
CA ILE A 135 2.06 11.05 -0.44
C ILE A 135 0.80 10.32 -0.96
N THR A 136 -0.10 9.90 -0.08
CA THR A 136 -1.39 9.30 -0.48
C THR A 136 -2.18 10.24 -1.39
N GLN A 137 -2.26 11.52 -1.03
CA GLN A 137 -2.97 12.51 -1.83
C GLN A 137 -2.29 12.76 -3.18
N ASP A 138 -0.95 12.81 -3.22
CA ASP A 138 -0.18 12.97 -4.46
C ASP A 138 -0.41 11.80 -5.43
N VAL A 139 -0.51 10.55 -4.92
CA VAL A 139 -0.86 9.38 -5.74
C VAL A 139 -2.27 9.52 -6.31
N LYS A 140 -3.25 9.90 -5.48
CA LYS A 140 -4.63 10.11 -5.96
C LYS A 140 -4.68 11.24 -7.00
N ASP A 141 -4.01 12.36 -6.74
CA ASP A 141 -3.96 13.49 -7.66
C ASP A 141 -3.26 13.14 -8.99
N ALA A 142 -2.21 12.33 -8.96
CA ALA A 142 -1.60 11.79 -10.17
C ALA A 142 -2.63 11.00 -10.99
N LEU A 143 -3.35 10.09 -10.34
CA LEU A 143 -4.26 9.15 -11.00
C LEU A 143 -5.59 9.79 -11.45
N LYS A 144 -5.88 11.05 -11.09
CA LYS A 144 -7.01 11.81 -11.67
C LYS A 144 -6.92 11.97 -13.19
N ALA A 145 -5.71 11.91 -13.77
CA ALA A 145 -5.51 11.88 -15.22
C ALA A 145 -5.93 10.54 -15.88
N VAL A 146 -6.24 9.52 -15.07
CA VAL A 146 -6.68 8.19 -15.49
C VAL A 146 -8.18 8.03 -15.23
N GLY A 147 -8.65 8.45 -14.06
CA GLY A 147 -10.06 8.42 -13.68
C GLY A 147 -10.29 9.18 -12.38
N THR A 148 -11.53 9.61 -12.16
CA THR A 148 -11.91 10.47 -11.03
C THR A 148 -12.83 9.78 -10.01
N ASP A 149 -13.17 8.51 -10.22
CA ASP A 149 -14.20 7.80 -9.45
C ASP A 149 -13.77 7.60 -7.99
N PHE A 150 -12.53 7.12 -7.78
CA PHE A 150 -11.96 6.75 -6.48
C PHE A 150 -12.94 6.04 -5.54
N THR A 151 -13.74 5.11 -6.07
CA THR A 151 -14.76 4.38 -5.31
C THR A 151 -14.09 3.36 -4.39
N ALA A 152 -14.42 3.40 -3.10
CA ALA A 152 -13.84 2.49 -2.10
C ALA A 152 -14.30 1.04 -2.29
N PHE A 153 -13.38 0.07 -2.20
CA PHE A 153 -13.71 -1.37 -2.20
C PHE A 153 -12.68 -2.22 -1.44
N GLY A 154 -12.98 -3.51 -1.28
CA GLY A 154 -12.11 -4.47 -0.59
C GLY A 154 -12.15 -4.38 0.94
N GLY A 155 -13.24 -3.84 1.48
CA GLY A 155 -13.41 -3.62 2.92
C GLY A 155 -12.59 -2.44 3.44
N GLY A 156 -12.71 -2.17 4.74
CA GLY A 156 -11.97 -1.08 5.37
C GLY A 156 -11.90 -1.25 6.89
N LEU A 157 -10.81 -0.71 7.45
CA LEU A 157 -10.49 -0.76 8.87
C LEU A 157 -10.12 0.63 9.35
N THR A 158 -10.35 0.92 10.63
CA THR A 158 -9.89 2.14 11.27
C THR A 158 -8.36 2.14 11.38
N LYS A 159 -7.75 3.32 11.56
CA LYS A 159 -6.29 3.44 11.83
C LYS A 159 -5.85 2.56 12.99
N LYS A 160 -6.63 2.53 14.07
CA LYS A 160 -6.33 1.72 15.27
C LYS A 160 -6.32 0.24 14.96
N GLU A 161 -7.30 -0.25 14.21
CA GLU A 161 -7.37 -1.65 13.78
C GLU A 161 -6.20 -2.00 12.87
N LEU A 162 -5.87 -1.17 11.87
CA LEU A 162 -4.73 -1.40 10.97
C LEU A 162 -3.40 -1.47 11.72
N ARG A 163 -3.14 -0.52 12.61
CA ARG A 163 -1.87 -0.45 13.36
C ARG A 163 -1.72 -1.62 14.35
N LYS A 164 -2.83 -2.24 14.77
CA LYS A 164 -2.87 -3.39 15.69
C LYS A 164 -3.24 -4.71 15.00
N TYR A 165 -3.35 -4.70 13.67
CA TYR A 165 -3.83 -5.85 12.93
C TYR A 165 -2.93 -7.06 13.17
N HIS A 166 -3.57 -8.19 13.38
CA HIS A 166 -3.00 -9.53 13.44
C HIS A 166 -4.06 -10.47 12.87
N TYR A 167 -3.63 -11.52 12.16
CA TYR A 167 -4.57 -12.37 11.44
C TYR A 167 -5.41 -13.22 12.40
N MET A 168 -4.75 -14.05 13.22
CA MET A 168 -5.38 -14.89 14.23
C MET A 168 -4.43 -15.09 15.41
N MET A 169 -5.00 -15.40 16.58
CA MET A 169 -4.20 -15.86 17.73
C MET A 169 -3.39 -17.11 17.35
N ALA A 170 -2.16 -17.21 17.84
CA ALA A 170 -1.19 -18.27 17.57
C ALA A 170 -0.62 -18.36 16.13
N MET A 171 -0.90 -17.38 15.26
CA MET A 171 -0.22 -17.23 13.97
C MET A 171 0.94 -16.23 14.06
N PRO A 172 1.95 -16.30 13.17
CA PRO A 172 3.09 -15.37 13.17
C PRO A 172 2.63 -13.90 13.13
N TYR A 173 3.26 -13.07 13.96
CA TYR A 173 2.97 -11.65 13.99
C TYR A 173 3.68 -10.92 12.85
N PHE A 174 3.27 -9.67 12.60
CA PHE A 174 3.89 -8.81 11.60
C PHE A 174 5.42 -8.74 11.77
N ASP A 175 5.90 -8.80 13.01
CA ASP A 175 7.30 -8.65 13.36
C ASP A 175 8.05 -9.98 13.59
N ASP A 176 7.43 -11.10 13.16
CA ASP A 176 7.97 -12.47 13.16
C ASP A 176 8.08 -13.00 11.72
N PRO A 177 9.09 -12.57 10.93
CA PRO A 177 9.26 -13.08 9.58
C PRO A 177 9.66 -14.56 9.60
N VAL A 178 9.20 -15.31 8.59
CA VAL A 178 9.73 -16.66 8.35
C VAL A 178 11.13 -16.53 7.75
N GLU A 179 12.16 -16.92 8.50
CA GLU A 179 13.52 -17.03 7.98
C GLU A 179 13.61 -18.25 7.06
N LEU A 180 14.00 -18.02 5.80
CA LEU A 180 14.13 -19.08 4.79
C LEU A 180 15.57 -19.55 4.61
N ASN A 181 16.54 -18.65 4.81
CA ASN A 181 17.97 -18.94 4.67
C ASN A 181 18.80 -17.82 5.29
N THR A 182 20.02 -18.14 5.72
CA THR A 182 21.03 -17.19 6.19
C THR A 182 22.25 -17.20 5.27
N PHE A 183 22.82 -16.03 5.00
CA PHE A 183 24.01 -15.85 4.15
C PHE A 183 25.15 -15.23 4.95
N THR A 184 26.39 -15.40 4.49
CA THR A 184 27.57 -14.86 5.21
C THR A 184 27.68 -13.33 5.10
N SER A 185 27.08 -12.75 4.06
CA SER A 185 27.03 -11.30 3.85
C SER A 185 25.77 -10.87 3.09
N PHE A 186 25.43 -9.58 3.20
CA PHE A 186 24.33 -8.97 2.46
C PHE A 186 24.55 -9.09 0.95
N GLU A 187 25.78 -8.85 0.49
CA GLU A 187 26.19 -8.91 -0.90
C GLU A 187 26.05 -10.33 -1.46
N GLU A 188 26.44 -11.35 -0.69
CA GLU A 188 26.27 -12.74 -1.08
C GLU A 188 24.79 -13.11 -1.21
N GLY A 189 23.96 -12.73 -0.23
CA GLY A 189 22.52 -13.00 -0.26
C GLY A 189 21.83 -12.35 -1.46
N VAL A 190 22.13 -11.06 -1.71
CA VAL A 190 21.63 -10.32 -2.88
C VAL A 190 22.05 -11.00 -4.17
N LYS A 191 23.34 -11.35 -4.31
CA LYS A 191 23.87 -12.02 -5.50
C LYS A 191 23.17 -13.35 -5.75
N LYS A 192 22.98 -14.17 -4.70
CA LYS A 192 22.33 -15.48 -4.82
C LYS A 192 20.86 -15.36 -5.22
N ILE A 193 20.11 -14.47 -4.57
CA ILE A 193 18.68 -14.22 -4.86
C ILE A 193 18.53 -13.75 -6.31
N GLU A 194 19.34 -12.78 -6.73
CA GLU A 194 19.25 -12.23 -8.08
C GLU A 194 19.64 -13.25 -9.16
N ALA A 195 20.65 -14.08 -8.92
CA ALA A 195 21.01 -15.17 -9.82
C ALA A 195 19.86 -16.19 -9.98
N ASN A 196 19.22 -16.59 -8.87
CA ASN A 196 18.09 -17.53 -8.90
C ASN A 196 16.87 -16.93 -9.63
N LEU A 197 16.57 -15.65 -9.40
CA LEU A 197 15.46 -14.97 -10.09
C LEU A 197 15.74 -14.78 -11.58
N ALA A 198 17.00 -14.52 -11.96
CA ALA A 198 17.42 -14.45 -13.37
C ALA A 198 17.31 -15.81 -14.07
N SER A 199 17.66 -16.90 -13.37
CA SER A 199 17.52 -18.27 -13.88
C SER A 199 16.10 -18.83 -13.76
N LYS A 200 15.11 -18.00 -13.38
CA LYS A 200 13.70 -18.38 -13.18
C LYS A 200 13.49 -19.59 -12.26
N LYS A 201 14.37 -19.76 -11.26
CA LYS A 201 14.31 -20.90 -10.34
C LYS A 201 12.97 -20.92 -9.60
N GLY A 202 12.36 -22.11 -9.47
CA GLY A 202 11.05 -22.25 -8.83
C GLY A 202 9.89 -21.64 -9.62
N LYS A 203 10.02 -21.49 -10.96
CA LYS A 203 9.03 -20.82 -11.82
C LYS A 203 8.74 -19.40 -11.34
N THR A 204 9.78 -18.67 -10.98
CA THR A 204 9.67 -17.29 -10.49
C THR A 204 10.30 -16.29 -11.44
N VAL A 205 9.91 -15.02 -11.30
CA VAL A 205 10.53 -13.90 -12.02
C VAL A 205 10.63 -12.67 -11.14
N LYS A 206 11.72 -11.91 -11.28
CA LYS A 206 11.88 -10.61 -10.62
C LYS A 206 10.94 -9.58 -11.26
N VAL A 207 9.98 -9.08 -10.49
CA VAL A 207 9.11 -7.95 -10.88
C VAL A 207 9.79 -6.63 -10.58
N TYR A 208 10.33 -6.49 -9.37
CA TYR A 208 11.08 -5.31 -8.97
C TYR A 208 12.15 -5.64 -7.93
N ARG A 209 13.07 -4.70 -7.74
CA ARG A 209 14.04 -4.65 -6.64
C ARG A 209 14.13 -3.23 -6.10
N LEU A 210 14.10 -3.08 -4.78
CA LEU A 210 14.52 -1.85 -4.09
C LEU A 210 15.61 -2.22 -3.08
N LYS A 211 16.77 -1.57 -3.17
CA LYS A 211 17.99 -1.92 -2.44
C LYS A 211 18.53 -0.68 -1.71
N PHE A 212 18.91 -0.85 -0.45
CA PHE A 212 19.44 0.17 0.44
C PHE A 212 20.77 -0.29 1.02
N GLU A 213 21.87 0.09 0.36
CA GLU A 213 23.23 -0.39 0.71
C GLU A 213 23.61 -0.06 2.15
N LYS A 214 23.37 1.20 2.58
CA LYS A 214 23.73 1.67 3.93
C LYS A 214 23.02 0.88 5.03
N SER A 215 21.75 0.55 4.81
CA SER A 215 20.95 -0.21 5.78
C SER A 215 21.05 -1.72 5.59
N LYS A 216 21.77 -2.19 4.55
CA LYS A 216 21.85 -3.61 4.16
C LYS A 216 20.47 -4.27 4.00
N ILE A 217 19.53 -3.56 3.39
CA ILE A 217 18.16 -4.04 3.14
C ILE A 217 17.92 -4.12 1.64
N ALA A 218 17.33 -5.22 1.17
CA ALA A 218 16.85 -5.39 -0.19
C ALA A 218 15.46 -6.04 -0.18
N ILE A 219 14.51 -5.44 -0.88
CA ILE A 219 13.18 -6.02 -1.11
C ILE A 219 12.96 -6.34 -2.57
N TYR A 220 12.24 -7.43 -2.80
CA TYR A 220 11.95 -7.96 -4.13
C TYR A 220 10.45 -8.17 -4.30
N GLY A 221 9.94 -7.75 -5.45
CA GLY A 221 8.67 -8.28 -5.95
C GLY A 221 8.95 -9.52 -6.77
N VAL A 222 8.39 -10.65 -6.38
CA VAL A 222 8.54 -11.92 -7.08
C VAL A 222 7.21 -12.28 -7.72
N GLY A 223 7.23 -12.49 -9.03
CA GLY A 223 6.10 -13.00 -9.80
C GLY A 223 6.21 -14.52 -9.94
N LEU A 224 5.06 -15.19 -10.04
CA LEU A 224 4.97 -16.61 -10.34
C LEU A 224 4.67 -16.78 -11.82
N LEU A 225 5.42 -17.65 -12.50
CA LEU A 225 5.28 -17.90 -13.93
C LEU A 225 4.18 -18.91 -14.22
#